data_AF-A0A7T0G367-F1
#
_entry.id   AF-A0A7T0G367-F1
#
_cell.length_a   1.000
_cell.length_b   1.000
_cell.length_c   1.000
_cell.angle_alpha   90.00
_cell.angle_beta   90.00
_cell.angle_gamma   90.00
#
_symmetry.space_group_name_H-M   'P 1'
#
loop_
_entity.id
_entity.type
_entity.pdbx_description
1 polymer ?
#
loop_
_entity_poly.entity_id
_entity_poly.type
_entity_poly.pdbx_seq_one_letter_code
_entity_poly.pdbx_strand_id
1 'polypeptide(L)'
;MRIRFIVHALIALNLLTLMAVFAWPRWSFLQETELMTPEARMETSGSADMPNQYSLSYQVASRLEKLTSDDAVLFFPPGDKAGSLRGPLIQRLYPRRLVFADDADRDALLSADWGERQSILVFQGSELEQNCRGRKTPLQGVPEFWVCKL
;
A
#
# COMPACT_ATOMS: atom_id res chain seq x y z
N MET A 1 -8.81 53.72 -11.43
CA MET A 1 -8.81 53.16 -10.06
C MET A 1 -9.42 51.75 -9.96
N ARG A 2 -10.50 51.42 -10.69
CA ARG A 2 -11.19 50.10 -10.63
C ARG A 2 -10.37 48.88 -11.10
N ILE A 3 -9.54 49.01 -12.14
CA ILE A 3 -8.76 47.88 -12.69
C ILE A 3 -7.71 47.39 -11.68
N ARG A 4 -7.01 48.29 -10.99
CA ARG A 4 -6.03 47.93 -9.95
C ARG A 4 -6.70 47.14 -8.84
N PHE A 5 -7.87 47.57 -8.37
CA PHE A 5 -8.62 46.84 -7.34
C PHE A 5 -9.00 45.42 -7.80
N ILE A 6 -9.50 45.26 -9.02
CA ILE A 6 -9.85 43.95 -9.58
C ILE A 6 -8.62 43.03 -9.63
N VAL A 7 -7.47 43.55 -10.10
CA VAL A 7 -6.22 42.77 -10.16
C VAL A 7 -5.78 42.34 -8.75
N HIS A 8 -5.84 43.22 -7.75
CA HIS A 8 -5.48 42.85 -6.38
C HIS A 8 -6.46 41.83 -5.78
N ALA A 9 -7.76 41.95 -6.08
CA ALA A 9 -8.76 40.97 -5.66
C ALA A 9 -8.50 39.59 -6.26
N LEU A 10 -8.14 39.52 -7.55
CA LEU A 10 -7.77 38.27 -8.21
C LEU A 10 -6.50 37.65 -7.62
N ILE A 11 -5.49 38.46 -7.33
CA ILE A 11 -4.25 38.00 -6.66
C ILE A 11 -4.58 37.45 -5.28
N ALA A 12 -5.35 38.19 -4.47
CA ALA A 12 -5.73 37.77 -3.13
C ALA A 12 -6.51 36.46 -3.15
N LEU A 13 -7.47 36.32 -4.07
CA LEU A 13 -8.24 35.08 -4.23
C LEU A 13 -7.33 33.90 -4.61
N ASN A 14 -6.41 34.09 -5.56
CA ASN A 14 -5.45 33.05 -5.93
C ASN A 14 -4.57 32.63 -4.74
N LEU A 15 -4.06 33.59 -3.98
CA LEU A 15 -3.26 33.30 -2.79
C LEU A 15 -4.06 32.53 -1.73
N LEU A 16 -5.32 32.92 -1.50
CA LEU A 16 -6.22 32.20 -0.59
C LEU A 16 -6.45 30.77 -1.07
N THR A 17 -6.68 30.55 -2.37
CA THR A 17 -6.82 29.21 -2.94
C THR A 17 -5.54 28.40 -2.77
N LEU A 18 -4.37 28.97 -3.07
CA LEU A 18 -3.09 28.28 -2.90
C LEU A 18 -2.85 27.86 -1.44
N MET A 19 -3.18 28.75 -0.50
CA MET A 19 -3.06 28.48 0.92
C MET A 19 -4.03 27.38 1.38
N ALA A 20 -5.31 27.49 1.05
CA ALA A 20 -6.34 26.58 1.53
C ALA A 20 -6.24 25.18 0.89
N VAL A 21 -5.90 25.11 -0.40
CA VAL A 21 -5.92 23.86 -1.18
C VAL A 21 -4.59 23.13 -1.15
N PHE A 22 -3.45 23.82 -1.08
CA PHE A 22 -2.14 23.18 -1.16
C PHE A 22 -1.30 23.37 0.11
N ALA A 23 -1.12 24.60 0.58
CA ALA A 23 -0.19 24.85 1.70
C ALA A 23 -0.71 24.29 3.02
N TRP A 24 -1.98 24.53 3.33
CA TRP A 24 -2.59 24.11 4.58
C TRP A 24 -2.67 22.58 4.72
N PRO A 25 -3.16 21.80 3.72
CA PRO A 25 -3.18 20.35 3.82
C PRO A 25 -1.78 19.73 4.02
N ARG A 26 -0.76 20.25 3.33
CA ARG A 26 0.63 19.80 3.51
C ARG A 26 1.17 20.10 4.89
N TRP A 27 0.93 21.31 5.38
CA TRP A 27 1.38 21.72 6.71
C TRP A 27 0.74 20.86 7.81
N SER A 28 -0.57 20.63 7.74
CA SER A 28 -1.29 19.75 8.68
C SER A 28 -0.68 18.35 8.69
N PHE A 29 -0.47 17.76 7.50
CA PHE A 29 0.12 16.44 7.37
C PHE A 29 1.54 16.34 7.94
N LEU A 30 2.37 17.37 7.75
CA LEU A 30 3.72 17.40 8.32
C LEU A 30 3.70 17.41 9.84
N GLN A 31 2.80 18.19 10.46
CA GLN A 31 2.65 18.19 11.92
C GLN A 31 2.13 16.85 12.45
N GLU A 32 1.12 16.29 11.79
CA GLU A 32 0.53 15.00 12.19
C GLU A 32 1.51 13.83 12.07
N THR A 33 2.47 13.90 11.14
CA THR A 33 3.42 12.81 10.87
C THR A 33 4.87 13.10 11.32
N GLU A 34 5.08 14.19 12.07
CA GLU A 34 6.42 14.63 12.50
C GLU A 34 7.14 13.55 13.33
N LEU A 35 6.41 12.96 14.28
CA LEU A 35 6.93 11.94 15.21
C LEU A 35 6.87 10.50 14.66
N MET A 36 6.35 10.31 13.44
CA MET A 36 6.26 8.99 12.83
C MET A 36 7.61 8.55 12.26
N THR A 37 7.91 7.24 12.33
CA THR A 37 9.05 6.68 11.62
C THR A 37 8.84 6.79 10.10
N PRO A 38 9.91 6.75 9.29
CA PRO A 38 9.77 6.74 7.82
C PRO A 38 8.82 5.67 7.31
N GLU A 39 8.84 4.47 7.89
CA GLU A 39 8.00 3.34 7.51
C GLU A 39 6.53 3.60 7.88
N ALA A 40 6.27 4.09 9.08
CA ALA A 40 4.91 4.43 9.52
C ALA A 40 4.32 5.56 8.65
N ARG A 41 5.14 6.51 8.21
CA ARG A 41 4.70 7.59 7.31
C ARG A 41 4.26 7.05 5.94
N MET A 42 4.91 6.02 5.40
CA MET A 42 4.53 5.39 4.13
C MET A 42 3.16 4.68 4.19
N GLU A 43 2.72 4.27 5.38
CA GLU A 43 1.40 3.64 5.61
C GLU A 43 0.25 4.67 5.68
N THR A 44 0.54 5.98 5.80
CA THR A 44 -0.46 7.04 5.91
C THR A 44 -1.13 7.38 4.57
N SER A 45 -2.33 7.98 4.62
CA SER A 45 -3.08 8.42 3.45
C SER A 45 -2.45 9.58 2.66
N GLY A 46 -1.37 10.19 3.15
CA GLY A 46 -0.82 11.43 2.60
C GLY A 46 -1.65 12.67 2.96
N SER A 47 -1.22 13.83 2.47
CA SER A 47 -1.99 15.07 2.60
C SER A 47 -3.18 15.08 1.65
N ALA A 48 -4.23 15.84 1.98
CA ALA A 48 -5.44 15.88 1.16
C ALA A 48 -5.21 16.35 -0.30
N ASP A 49 -4.18 17.18 -0.52
CA ASP A 49 -3.78 17.67 -1.85
C ASP A 49 -2.86 16.69 -2.61
N MET A 50 -2.24 15.74 -1.90
CA MET A 50 -1.33 14.75 -2.45
C MET A 50 -1.53 13.39 -1.76
N PRO A 51 -2.67 12.73 -2.03
CA PRO A 51 -3.00 11.47 -1.39
C PRO A 51 -2.03 10.36 -1.80
N ASN A 52 -1.65 9.52 -0.84
CA ASN A 52 -0.79 8.37 -1.04
C ASN A 52 -1.58 7.18 -1.58
N GLN A 53 -1.42 6.93 -2.88
CA GLN A 53 -2.06 5.82 -3.59
C GLN A 53 -1.51 4.45 -3.19
N TYR A 54 -0.36 4.39 -2.50
CA TYR A 54 0.33 3.16 -2.14
C TYR A 54 0.20 2.78 -0.67
N SER A 55 -0.47 3.63 0.14
CA SER A 55 -0.64 3.46 1.59
C SER A 55 -1.07 2.05 1.99
N LEU A 56 -2.10 1.51 1.33
CA LEU A 56 -2.60 0.18 1.58
C LEU A 56 -1.58 -0.93 1.25
N SER A 57 -0.82 -0.78 0.16
CA SER A 57 0.21 -1.77 -0.22
C SER A 57 1.37 -1.77 0.78
N TYR A 58 1.76 -0.59 1.29
CA TYR A 58 2.73 -0.50 2.38
C TYR A 58 2.21 -1.12 3.68
N GLN A 59 0.93 -0.91 4.02
CA GLN A 59 0.33 -1.57 5.19
C GLN A 59 0.37 -3.09 5.05
N VAL A 60 -0.07 -3.63 3.90
CA VAL A 60 0.00 -5.07 3.62
C VAL A 60 1.44 -5.59 3.74
N ALA A 61 2.39 -4.94 3.08
CA ALA A 61 3.79 -5.34 3.13
C ALA A 61 4.38 -5.30 4.54
N SER A 62 4.18 -4.21 5.29
CA SER A 62 4.72 -4.09 6.65
C SER A 62 4.17 -5.14 7.60
N ARG A 63 2.92 -5.60 7.41
CA ARG A 63 2.36 -6.69 8.22
C ARG A 63 2.91 -8.05 7.79
N LEU A 64 3.09 -8.28 6.49
CA LEU A 64 3.66 -9.53 5.98
C LEU A 64 5.13 -9.69 6.30
N GLU A 65 5.92 -8.62 6.24
CA GLU A 65 7.32 -8.63 6.64
C GLU A 65 7.48 -9.12 8.09
N LYS A 66 6.66 -8.60 9.01
CA LYS A 66 6.66 -9.02 10.42
C LYS A 66 6.16 -10.46 10.64
N LEU A 67 5.31 -10.95 9.74
CA LEU A 67 4.67 -12.26 9.85
C LEU A 67 5.53 -13.40 9.28
N THR A 68 6.44 -13.10 8.36
CA THR A 68 7.09 -14.10 7.51
C THR A 68 8.60 -14.04 7.57
N SER A 69 9.26 -15.17 7.33
CA SER A 69 10.71 -15.20 7.17
C SER A 69 11.16 -14.51 5.89
N ASP A 70 12.42 -14.09 5.82
CA ASP A 70 12.98 -13.37 4.67
C ASP A 70 13.08 -14.22 3.40
N ASP A 71 13.08 -15.55 3.54
CA ASP A 71 13.09 -16.52 2.44
C ASP A 71 11.68 -17.00 2.05
N ALA A 72 10.63 -16.44 2.65
CA ALA A 72 9.25 -16.80 2.36
C ALA A 72 8.86 -16.52 0.91
N VAL A 73 7.90 -17.31 0.42
CA VAL A 73 7.27 -17.17 -0.88
C VAL A 73 5.85 -16.69 -0.67
N LEU A 74 5.57 -15.51 -1.18
CA LEU A 74 4.30 -14.81 -0.97
C LEU A 74 3.53 -14.74 -2.28
N PHE A 75 2.32 -15.29 -2.28
CA PHE A 75 1.41 -15.27 -3.41
C PHE A 75 0.38 -14.15 -3.21
N PHE A 76 0.28 -13.24 -4.16
CA PHE A 76 -0.58 -12.05 -4.09
C PHE A 76 -1.67 -12.05 -5.17
N PRO A 77 -2.75 -11.26 -4.96
CA PRO A 77 -3.66 -10.88 -6.05
C PRO A 77 -2.90 -10.21 -7.20
N PRO A 78 -3.57 -9.89 -8.32
CA PRO A 78 -2.93 -9.19 -9.43
C PRO A 78 -2.18 -7.94 -8.97
N GLY A 79 -1.01 -7.73 -9.58
CA GLY A 79 -0.03 -6.72 -9.18
C GLY A 79 -0.40 -5.25 -9.40
N ASP A 80 -1.61 -5.01 -9.88
CA ASP A 80 -2.22 -3.73 -10.19
C ASP A 80 -3.43 -3.39 -9.28
N LYS A 81 -3.82 -4.30 -8.37
CA LYS A 81 -4.91 -4.07 -7.42
C LYS A 81 -4.43 -3.33 -6.16
N ALA A 82 -5.38 -2.64 -5.51
CA ALA A 82 -5.12 -1.93 -4.27
C ALA A 82 -4.63 -2.90 -3.19
N GLY A 83 -3.57 -2.54 -2.46
CA GLY A 83 -2.95 -3.42 -1.47
C GLY A 83 -2.02 -4.49 -2.04
N SER A 84 -2.04 -4.73 -3.36
CA SER A 84 -1.15 -5.66 -4.06
C SER A 84 -0.29 -5.00 -5.14
N LEU A 85 -0.05 -3.69 -5.05
CA LEU A 85 0.76 -2.98 -6.05
C LEU A 85 2.20 -3.50 -6.01
N ARG A 86 2.68 -4.03 -7.14
CA ARG A 86 3.99 -4.70 -7.26
C ARG A 86 5.14 -3.88 -6.71
N GLY A 87 5.26 -2.61 -7.13
CA GLY A 87 6.39 -1.75 -6.77
C GLY A 87 6.61 -1.64 -5.25
N PRO A 88 5.61 -1.11 -4.50
CA PRO A 88 5.71 -1.01 -3.04
C PRO A 88 5.95 -2.36 -2.35
N LEU A 89 5.29 -3.43 -2.80
CA LEU A 89 5.46 -4.76 -2.22
C LEU A 89 6.88 -5.29 -2.42
N ILE A 90 7.41 -5.24 -3.64
CA ILE A 90 8.78 -5.69 -3.97
C ILE A 90 9.80 -4.92 -3.15
N GLN A 91 9.66 -3.59 -3.10
CA GLN A 91 10.59 -2.73 -2.36
C GLN A 91 10.59 -3.05 -0.86
N ARG A 92 9.42 -3.30 -0.28
CA ARG A 92 9.27 -3.45 1.17
C ARG A 92 9.52 -4.88 1.67
N LEU A 93 9.24 -5.89 0.84
CA LEU A 93 9.30 -7.31 1.22
C LEU A 93 10.58 -8.01 0.80
N TYR A 94 11.44 -7.37 0.00
CA TYR A 94 12.76 -7.92 -0.32
C TYR A 94 13.49 -8.37 0.96
N PRO A 95 14.08 -9.58 1.00
CA PRO A 95 14.40 -10.47 -0.13
C PRO A 95 13.36 -11.57 -0.43
N ARG A 96 12.15 -11.49 0.12
CA ARG A 96 11.10 -12.52 -0.08
C ARG A 96 10.74 -12.64 -1.56
N ARG A 97 10.42 -13.87 -1.98
CA ARG A 97 9.94 -14.12 -3.34
C ARG A 97 8.47 -13.77 -3.42
N LEU A 98 8.10 -12.87 -4.33
CA LEU A 98 6.71 -12.49 -4.57
C LEU A 98 6.23 -13.09 -5.88
N VAL A 99 5.04 -13.67 -5.88
CA VAL A 99 4.36 -14.23 -7.05
C VAL A 99 2.96 -13.64 -7.09
N PHE A 100 2.55 -13.09 -8.22
CA PHE A 100 1.27 -12.41 -8.38
C PHE A 100 0.32 -13.23 -9.23
N ALA A 101 -0.99 -13.02 -9.06
CA ALA A 101 -2.00 -13.82 -9.74
C ALA A 101 -2.01 -13.66 -11.27
N ASP A 102 -1.46 -12.55 -11.77
CA ASP A 102 -1.28 -12.21 -13.18
C ASP A 102 0.11 -12.60 -13.73
N ASP A 103 0.96 -13.25 -12.93
CA ASP A 103 2.22 -13.81 -13.42
C ASP A 103 1.98 -15.06 -14.30
N ALA A 104 2.67 -15.13 -15.44
CA ALA A 104 2.51 -16.22 -16.40
C ALA A 104 2.88 -17.61 -15.84
N ASP A 105 3.81 -17.66 -14.89
CA ASP A 105 4.29 -18.87 -14.22
C ASP A 105 3.60 -19.15 -12.87
N ARG A 106 2.58 -18.38 -12.51
CA ARG A 106 1.87 -18.50 -11.21
C ARG A 106 1.48 -19.93 -10.87
N ASP A 107 0.79 -20.63 -11.77
CA ASP A 107 0.27 -21.97 -11.48
C ASP A 107 1.37 -22.99 -11.26
N ALA A 108 2.45 -22.89 -12.04
CA ALA A 108 3.64 -23.71 -11.86
C ALA A 108 4.26 -23.43 -10.48
N LEU A 109 4.42 -22.15 -10.11
CA LEU A 109 5.00 -21.74 -8.84
C LEU A 109 4.12 -22.09 -7.62
N LEU A 110 2.80 -22.04 -7.77
CA LEU A 110 1.86 -22.42 -6.71
C LEU A 110 1.91 -23.91 -6.41
N SER A 111 2.15 -24.74 -7.43
CA SER A 111 2.29 -26.20 -7.30
C SER A 111 3.72 -26.66 -6.97
N ALA A 112 4.69 -25.75 -6.96
CA ALA A 112 6.08 -26.08 -6.73
C ALA A 112 6.35 -26.51 -5.28
N ASP A 113 7.30 -27.42 -5.10
CA ASP A 113 7.83 -27.76 -3.79
C ASP A 113 8.85 -26.70 -3.37
N TRP A 114 8.49 -25.91 -2.36
CA TRP A 114 9.33 -24.86 -1.81
C TRP A 114 10.26 -25.33 -0.69
N GLY A 115 10.23 -26.63 -0.37
CA GLY A 115 10.98 -27.23 0.73
C GLY A 115 10.51 -26.70 2.08
N GLU A 116 11.44 -26.25 2.92
CA GLU A 116 11.14 -25.73 4.25
C GLU A 116 10.67 -24.26 4.26
N ARG A 117 10.64 -23.59 3.10
CA ARG A 117 10.26 -22.17 3.01
C ARG A 117 8.79 -21.99 3.33
N GLN A 118 8.47 -20.87 3.99
CA GLN A 118 7.09 -20.49 4.23
C GLN A 118 6.41 -20.06 2.92
N SER A 119 5.40 -20.80 2.50
CA SER A 119 4.49 -20.41 1.41
C SER A 119 3.23 -19.78 1.98
N ILE A 120 3.02 -18.49 1.71
CA ILE A 120 1.83 -17.76 2.17
C ILE A 120 1.06 -17.21 1.00
N LEU A 121 -0.23 -17.51 0.99
CA LEU A 121 -1.21 -16.91 0.12
C LEU A 121 -1.84 -15.70 0.79
N VAL A 122 -1.77 -14.56 0.11
CA VAL A 122 -2.37 -13.28 0.49
C VAL A 122 -3.55 -13.04 -0.44
N PHE A 123 -4.71 -12.70 0.10
CA PHE A 123 -5.89 -12.49 -0.72
C PHE A 123 -6.83 -11.44 -0.12
N GLN A 124 -7.53 -10.76 -1.03
CA GLN A 124 -8.63 -9.85 -0.73
C GLN A 124 -9.83 -10.35 -1.53
N GLY A 125 -10.92 -10.71 -0.85
CA GLY A 125 -12.07 -11.37 -1.48
C GLY A 125 -11.76 -12.79 -1.99
N SER A 126 -12.49 -13.25 -3.00
CA SER A 126 -12.59 -14.67 -3.36
C SER A 126 -11.61 -15.19 -4.43
N GLU A 127 -10.86 -14.31 -5.10
CA GLU A 127 -10.06 -14.66 -6.29
C GLU A 127 -8.99 -15.70 -6.02
N LEU A 128 -8.23 -15.51 -4.93
CA LEU A 128 -7.21 -16.47 -4.47
C LEU A 128 -7.69 -17.32 -3.31
N GLU A 129 -8.82 -16.97 -2.69
CA GLU A 129 -9.34 -17.68 -1.52
C GLU A 129 -9.54 -19.18 -1.77
N GLN A 130 -9.88 -19.56 -3.01
CA GLN A 130 -10.11 -20.94 -3.42
C GLN A 130 -8.84 -21.81 -3.33
N ASN A 131 -7.67 -21.18 -3.41
CA ASN A 131 -6.37 -21.85 -3.35
C ASN A 131 -5.90 -22.03 -1.90
N CYS A 132 -6.57 -21.43 -0.92
CA CYS A 132 -6.29 -21.63 0.49
C CYS A 132 -6.84 -22.97 0.99
N ARG A 133 -5.94 -23.91 1.30
CA ARG A 133 -6.27 -25.20 1.93
C ARG A 133 -6.13 -25.17 3.46
N GLY A 134 -5.37 -24.21 3.97
CA GLY A 134 -5.07 -24.05 5.39
C GLY A 134 -6.06 -23.15 6.14
N ARG A 135 -5.65 -22.76 7.35
CA ARG A 135 -6.40 -21.82 8.18
C ARG A 135 -6.26 -20.40 7.62
N LYS A 136 -7.39 -19.80 7.25
CA LYS A 136 -7.51 -18.38 6.91
C LYS A 136 -7.38 -17.53 8.17
N THR A 137 -6.48 -16.56 8.14
CA THR A 137 -6.24 -15.62 9.25
C THR A 137 -6.31 -14.19 8.73
N PRO A 138 -7.01 -13.27 9.40
CA PRO A 138 -7.05 -11.88 8.95
C PRO A 138 -5.67 -11.23 9.12
N LEU A 139 -5.29 -10.38 8.17
CA LEU A 139 -4.06 -9.60 8.29
C LEU A 139 -4.30 -8.43 9.25
N GLN A 140 -3.70 -8.50 10.43
CA GLN A 140 -3.99 -7.55 11.50
C GLN A 140 -3.73 -6.10 11.08
N GLY A 141 -4.73 -5.24 11.29
CA GLY A 141 -4.67 -3.81 10.98
C GLY A 141 -4.81 -3.48 9.48
N VAL A 142 -5.09 -4.46 8.62
CA VAL A 142 -5.41 -4.24 7.21
C VAL A 142 -6.77 -4.89 6.90
N PRO A 143 -7.86 -4.11 6.91
CA PRO A 143 -9.20 -4.63 6.63
C PRO A 143 -9.25 -5.36 5.29
N GLU A 144 -10.09 -6.41 5.20
CA GLU A 144 -10.34 -7.18 3.98
C GLU A 144 -9.21 -8.06 3.45
N PHE A 145 -7.99 -7.92 4.00
CA PHE A 145 -6.86 -8.78 3.65
C PHE A 145 -6.77 -9.99 4.58
N TRP A 146 -6.55 -11.14 3.97
CA TRP A 146 -6.41 -12.41 4.65
C TRP A 146 -5.13 -13.10 4.19
N VAL A 147 -4.60 -13.92 5.07
CA VAL A 147 -3.45 -14.76 4.81
C VAL A 147 -3.79 -16.22 5.07
N CYS A 148 -3.18 -17.09 4.29
CA CYS A 148 -3.31 -18.53 4.42
C CYS A 148 -1.97 -19.19 4.15
N LYS A 149 -1.55 -20.09 5.04
CA LYS A 149 -0.39 -20.93 4.78
C LYS A 149 -0.79 -22.03 3.80
N LEU A 150 -0.01 -22.17 2.73
CA LEU A 150 -0.18 -23.21 1.72
C LEU A 150 0.50 -24.51 2.17
#